data_AF-A0A7G2IVF5-F1
#
_entry.id   AF-A0A7G2IVF5-F1
#
_cell.length_a   1.000
_cell.length_b   1.000
_cell.length_c   1.000
_cell.angle_alpha   90.00
_cell.angle_beta   90.00
_cell.angle_gamma   90.00
#
_symmetry.space_group_name_H-M   'P 1'
#
loop_
_entity.id
_entity.type
_entity.pdbx_description
1 polymer ?
#
loop_
_entity_poly.entity_id
_entity_poly.type
_entity_poly.pdbx_seq_one_letter_code
_entity_poly.pdbx_strand_id
1 'polypeptide(L)' 'MSEQLTEDEMALYDYQWEFTGQSVTGNTGAQANTRNEDLVLPATNREAAQKFAAHEQDGIQGYGIRVVYSQK' A
#
# COMPACT_ATOMS: atom_id res chain seq x y z
N MET A 1 -0.27 24.81 -10.81
CA MET A 1 0.15 24.37 -9.47
C MET A 1 0.66 22.96 -9.68
N SER A 2 1.97 22.74 -9.51
CA SER A 2 2.48 21.37 -9.48
C SER A 2 1.95 20.75 -8.19
N GLU A 3 1.15 19.70 -8.28
CA GLU A 3 0.61 18.97 -7.12
C GLU A 3 1.68 18.08 -6.47
N GLN A 4 2.93 18.17 -6.94
CA GLN A 4 4.04 17.34 -6.51
C GLN A 4 4.96 18.12 -5.57
N LEU A 5 5.21 17.53 -4.40
CA LEU A 5 6.18 18.03 -3.42
C LEU A 5 7.59 18.07 -4.04
N THR A 6 8.37 19.06 -3.68
CA THR A 6 9.81 19.11 -3.98
C THR A 6 10.57 18.06 -3.17
N GLU A 7 11.78 17.67 -3.59
CA GLU A 7 12.60 16.68 -2.85
C GLU A 7 12.87 17.11 -1.40
N ASP A 8 13.08 18.41 -1.17
CA ASP A 8 13.26 18.99 0.16
C ASP A 8 12.01 18.85 1.03
N GLU A 9 10.83 19.06 0.45
CA GLU A 9 9.55 18.86 1.15
C GLU A 9 9.26 17.38 1.39
N MET A 10 9.56 16.50 0.44
CA MET A 10 9.46 15.05 0.62
C MET A 10 10.37 14.55 1.74
N ALA A 11 11.53 15.16 1.95
CA ALA A 11 12.44 14.79 3.03
C ALA A 11 11.85 15.02 4.43
N LEU A 12 10.87 15.91 4.58
CA LEU A 12 10.21 16.24 5.86
C LEU A 12 9.09 15.28 6.24
N TYR A 13 8.62 14.48 5.30
CA TYR A 13 7.51 13.55 5.51
C TYR A 13 7.97 12.11 5.29
N ASP A 14 7.48 11.21 6.11
CA ASP A 14 7.38 9.80 5.76
C ASP A 14 6.07 9.57 5.01
N TYR A 15 6.08 8.68 4.03
CA TYR A 15 4.88 8.18 3.40
C TYR A 15 4.80 6.66 3.51
N GLN A 16 3.59 6.13 3.56
CA GLN A 16 3.34 4.70 3.43
C GLN A 16 2.05 4.47 2.66
N TRP A 17 2.01 3.39 1.90
CA TRP A 17 0.74 2.94 1.35
C TRP A 17 -0.06 2.20 2.42
N GLU A 18 -1.38 2.15 2.25
CA GLU A 18 -2.26 1.36 3.09
C GLU A 18 -3.36 0.73 2.25
N PHE A 19 -3.57 -0.58 2.44
CA PHE A 19 -4.73 -1.29 1.90
C PHE A 19 -5.90 -1.11 2.87
N THR A 20 -7.06 -0.76 2.32
CA THR A 20 -8.27 -0.42 3.07
C THR A 20 -9.45 -1.21 2.55
N GLY A 21 -10.48 -1.38 3.40
CA GLY A 21 -11.68 -2.13 3.04
C GLY A 21 -11.50 -3.64 3.09
N GLN A 22 -12.25 -4.34 2.24
CA GLN A 22 -12.31 -5.80 2.16
C GLN A 22 -11.88 -6.26 0.77
N SER A 23 -11.32 -7.47 0.69
CA SER A 23 -11.07 -8.12 -0.58
C SER A 23 -12.39 -8.43 -1.32
N VAL A 24 -12.29 -8.86 -2.58
CA VAL A 24 -13.45 -9.30 -3.38
C VAL A 24 -14.30 -10.38 -2.68
N THR A 25 -13.69 -11.22 -1.84
CA THR A 25 -14.39 -12.29 -1.11
C THR A 25 -14.75 -11.93 0.33
N GLY A 26 -14.50 -10.67 0.74
CA GLY A 26 -14.87 -10.16 2.05
C GLY A 26 -13.77 -10.25 3.12
N ASN A 27 -12.56 -10.70 2.78
CA ASN A 27 -11.46 -10.80 3.74
C ASN A 27 -10.87 -9.43 4.07
N THR A 28 -10.82 -9.10 5.36
CA THR A 28 -10.02 -7.97 5.87
C THR A 28 -8.60 -8.42 6.14
N GLY A 29 -7.62 -7.67 5.65
CA GLY A 29 -6.20 -7.92 5.93
C GLY A 29 -5.35 -7.87 4.68
N ALA A 30 -4.70 -6.72 4.48
CA ALA A 30 -3.52 -6.58 3.66
C ALA A 30 -2.68 -5.42 4.24
N GLN A 31 -1.37 -5.62 4.33
CA GLN A 31 -0.39 -4.66 4.82
C GLN A 31 0.38 -4.14 3.62
N ALA A 32 0.59 -2.83 3.49
CA ALA A 32 1.33 -2.37 2.33
C ALA A 32 2.85 -2.58 2.46
N ASN A 33 3.40 -2.60 3.68
CA ASN A 33 4.84 -2.80 3.93
C ASN A 33 5.73 -1.90 3.04
N THR A 34 5.34 -0.64 2.84
CA THR A 34 5.94 0.30 1.88
C THR A 34 6.24 1.65 2.53
N ARG A 35 7.02 1.65 3.62
CA ARG A 35 7.42 2.90 4.27
C ARG A 35 8.52 3.57 3.45
N ASN A 36 8.24 4.75 2.90
CA ASN A 36 9.10 5.49 1.98
C ASN A 36 9.56 4.68 0.76
N GLU A 37 8.71 3.73 0.34
CA GLU A 37 8.97 2.85 -0.78
C GLU A 37 7.78 2.83 -1.74
N ASP A 38 8.06 2.64 -3.02
CA ASP A 38 7.04 2.51 -4.05
C ASP A 38 6.19 1.24 -3.85
N LEU A 39 4.88 1.36 -4.05
CA LEU A 39 3.98 0.21 -4.06
C LEU A 39 4.16 -0.58 -5.37
N VAL A 40 4.86 -1.71 -5.28
CA VAL A 40 4.96 -2.66 -6.40
C VAL A 40 3.89 -3.73 -6.28
N LEU A 41 2.99 -3.79 -7.26
CA LEU A 41 1.94 -4.79 -7.34
C LEU A 41 2.53 -6.18 -7.67
N PRO A 42 2.23 -7.21 -6.87
CA PRO A 42 2.68 -8.58 -7.11
C PRO A 42 1.97 -9.19 -8.32
N ALA A 43 2.66 -10.10 -9.00
CA ALA A 43 2.11 -10.79 -10.17
C ALA A 43 1.16 -11.92 -9.77
N THR A 44 1.30 -12.47 -8.57
CA THR A 44 0.48 -13.60 -8.07
C THR A 44 -0.11 -13.36 -6.69
N ASN A 45 -1.22 -14.03 -6.39
CA ASN A 45 -1.83 -13.94 -5.05
C ASN A 45 -0.92 -14.52 -3.95
N ARG A 46 -0.04 -15.48 -4.29
CA ARG A 46 0.95 -16.02 -3.35
C ARG A 46 2.00 -14.97 -2.99
N GLU A 47 2.51 -14.23 -3.97
CA GLU A 47 3.43 -13.12 -3.71
C GLU A 47 2.75 -12.01 -2.89
N ALA A 48 1.48 -11.73 -3.17
CA ALA A 48 0.67 -10.81 -2.37
C ALA A 48 0.54 -11.27 -0.92
N ALA A 49 0.27 -12.56 -0.68
CA ALA A 49 0.20 -13.10 0.67
C ALA A 49 1.53 -12.99 1.42
N GLN A 50 2.65 -13.25 0.74
CA GLN A 50 3.98 -13.15 1.33
C GLN A 50 4.37 -11.70 1.63
N LYS A 51 4.15 -10.78 0.69
CA LYS A 51 4.62 -9.40 0.79
C LYS A 51 3.69 -8.53 1.64
N PHE A 52 2.38 -8.77 1.55
CA PHE A 52 1.35 -7.92 2.11
C PHE A 52 0.48 -8.62 3.14
N ALA A 53 0.83 -9.84 3.59
CA ALA A 53 0.00 -10.63 4.50
C ALA A 53 -1.46 -10.77 4.03
N ALA A 54 -1.68 -10.69 2.71
CA ALA A 54 -2.99 -10.79 2.11
C ALA A 54 -3.46 -12.25 2.06
N HIS A 55 -4.77 -12.47 1.93
CA HIS A 55 -5.30 -13.83 1.82
C HIS A 55 -4.87 -14.47 0.50
N GLU A 56 -4.30 -15.69 0.51
CA GLU A 56 -3.75 -16.33 -0.70
C GLU A 56 -4.78 -16.55 -1.82
N GLN A 57 -6.06 -16.68 -1.48
CA GLN A 57 -7.12 -16.86 -2.47
C GLN A 57 -7.47 -15.54 -3.19
N ASP A 58 -7.25 -14.40 -2.55
CA ASP A 58 -7.66 -13.08 -3.05
C ASP A 58 -6.48 -12.25 -3.57
N GLY A 59 -5.31 -12.41 -2.96
CA GLY A 59 -4.22 -11.46 -3.09
C GLY A 59 -4.65 -10.07 -2.63
N ILE A 60 -4.37 -9.04 -3.43
CA ILE A 60 -4.72 -7.63 -3.11
C ILE A 60 -6.01 -7.13 -3.81
N GLN A 61 -6.78 -8.02 -4.43
CA GLN A 61 -7.91 -7.62 -5.25
C GLN A 61 -9.09 -7.18 -4.39
N GLY A 62 -9.69 -6.04 -4.74
CA GLY A 62 -10.86 -5.46 -4.06
C GLY A 62 -10.52 -4.47 -2.95
N TYR A 63 -9.29 -4.47 -2.42
CA TYR A 63 -8.88 -3.46 -1.46
C TYR A 63 -8.81 -2.07 -2.11
N GLY A 64 -9.27 -1.06 -1.37
CA GLY A 64 -8.96 0.34 -1.67
C GLY A 64 -7.52 0.66 -1.27
N ILE A 65 -6.92 1.63 -1.94
CA ILE A 65 -5.53 2.05 -1.66
C ILE A 65 -5.53 3.53 -1.28
N ARG A 66 -4.80 3.87 -0.23
CA ARG A 66 -4.48 5.27 0.12
C ARG A 66 -3.01 5.43 0.48
N VAL A 67 -2.51 6.65 0.37
CA VAL A 67 -1.21 7.05 0.91
C VAL A 67 -1.44 7.78 2.22
N VAL A 68 -0.69 7.40 3.24
CA VAL A 68 -0.65 8.09 4.54
C VAL A 68 0.69 8.80 4.64
N TYR A 69 0.63 10.12 4.88
CA TYR A 69 1.80 10.93 5.15
C TYR A 69 1.90 11.22 6.65
N SER A 70 3.10 11.13 7.20
CA SER A 70 3.40 11.52 8.58
C SER A 70 4.62 12.44 8.59
N GLN A 71 4.53 13.56 9.28
CA GLN A 71 5.69 14.43 9.48
C GLN A 71 6.73 13.73 10.35
N LYS A 72 8.01 13.88 10.01
CA LYS A 72 9.13 13.36 10.81
C LYS A 72 9.35 14.14 12.10
#